data_AF-A0A1U8J240-F1
#
_entry.id   AF-A0A1U8J240-F1
#
_cell.length_a   1.000
_cell.length_b   1.000
_cell.length_c   1.000
_cell.angle_alpha   90.00
_cell.angle_beta   90.00
_cell.angle_gamma   90.00
#
_symmetry.space_group_name_H-M   'P 1'
#
loop_
_entity.id
_entity.type
_entity.pdbx_description
1 polymer ?
#
loop_
_entity_poly.entity_id
_entity_poly.type
_entity_poly.pdbx_seq_one_letter_code
_entity_poly.pdbx_strand_id
1 'polypeptide(L)'
;MGQSSGYNYSTSVLQLITIVSCLVVLSCLGSVSAYKNYTVGGSLGWFDALEKPDVNYQKWADSKNFSLGDFLIFNTDNNHSVIQTYNFTTYKFCDYDENIRISFKSKLSEYLQFF
;
A
#
# COMPACT_ATOMS: atom_id res chain seq x y z
N MET A 1 50.35 35.35 26.89
CA MET A 1 49.24 34.79 26.07
C MET A 1 49.11 33.31 26.40
N GLY A 2 47.91 32.81 26.72
CA GLY A 2 47.78 31.46 27.30
C GLY A 2 46.41 30.80 27.18
N GLN A 3 45.64 31.12 26.14
CA GLN A 3 44.38 30.44 25.84
C GLN A 3 44.27 30.23 24.32
N SER A 4 44.40 28.98 23.88
CA SER A 4 44.24 28.57 22.48
C SER A 4 43.80 27.11 22.39
N SER A 5 44.52 26.20 23.06
CA SER A 5 44.25 24.76 22.96
C SER A 5 42.84 24.38 23.43
N GLY A 6 42.39 24.88 24.60
CA GLY A 6 41.07 24.55 25.16
C GLY A 6 39.88 24.91 24.27
N TYR A 7 39.95 26.05 23.56
CA TYR A 7 38.89 26.45 22.63
C TYR A 7 38.82 25.54 21.40
N ASN A 8 39.97 25.15 20.84
CA ASN A 8 40.04 24.25 19.69
C ASN A 8 39.55 22.83 20.01
N TYR A 9 39.80 22.32 21.22
CA TYR A 9 39.20 21.05 21.66
C TYR A 9 37.68 21.14 21.81
N SER A 10 37.17 22.23 22.40
CA SER A 10 35.74 22.46 22.57
C SER A 10 35.00 22.56 21.23
N THR A 11 35.51 23.34 20.27
CA THR A 11 34.91 23.44 18.93
C THR A 11 34.96 22.11 18.16
N SER A 12 36.05 21.34 18.29
CA SER A 12 36.16 20.01 17.69
C SER A 12 35.11 19.03 18.23
N VAL A 13 34.87 19.03 19.55
CA VAL A 13 33.84 18.19 20.18
C VAL A 13 32.42 18.62 19.75
N LEU A 14 32.16 19.93 19.67
CA LEU A 14 30.88 20.46 19.19
C LEU A 14 30.62 20.11 17.71
N GLN A 15 31.64 20.18 16.85
CA GLN A 15 31.54 19.72 15.46
C GLN A 15 31.23 18.22 15.39
N LEU A 16 31.91 17.39 16.20
CA LEU A 16 31.68 15.95 16.22
C LEU A 16 30.25 15.60 16.65
N ILE A 17 29.73 16.24 17.71
CA ILE A 17 28.34 16.07 18.16
C ILE A 17 27.35 16.50 17.07
N THR A 18 27.61 17.62 16.39
CA THR A 18 26.75 18.11 15.29
C THR A 18 26.72 17.11 14.13
N ILE A 19 27.86 16.56 13.73
CA ILE A 19 27.97 15.55 12.67
C ILE A 19 27.22 14.27 13.06
N VAL A 20 27.42 13.75 14.28
CA VAL A 20 26.72 12.55 14.76
C VAL A 20 25.20 12.76 14.81
N SER A 21 24.74 13.91 15.31
CA SER A 21 23.32 14.28 15.30
C SER A 21 22.75 14.31 13.87
N CYS A 22 23.48 14.92 12.94
CA CYS A 22 23.07 14.99 11.53
C CYS A 22 23.00 13.60 10.87
N LEU A 23 23.97 12.72 11.15
CA LEU A 23 23.97 11.33 10.67
C LEU A 23 22.79 10.51 11.24
N VAL A 24 22.45 10.70 12.52
CA VAL A 24 21.27 10.07 13.13
C VAL A 24 19.99 10.55 12.45
N VAL A 25 19.82 11.86 12.26
CA VAL A 25 18.66 12.42 11.54
C VAL A 25 18.58 11.88 10.10
N LEU A 26 19.71 11.76 9.39
CA LEU A 26 19.76 11.22 8.04
C LEU A 26 19.35 9.73 7.99
N SER A 27 19.72 8.94 9.01
CA SER A 27 19.31 7.53 9.12
C SER A 27 17.82 7.33 9.45
N CYS A 28 17.15 8.37 9.97
CA CYS A 28 15.70 8.37 10.22
C CYS A 28 14.86 8.76 9.00
N LEU A 29 15.49 9.10 7.86
CA LEU A 29 14.79 9.34 6.59
C LEU A 29 14.33 8.01 5.99
N GLY A 30 13.25 7.46 6.54
CA GLY A 30 12.63 6.23 6.07
C GLY A 30 12.18 6.31 4.62
N SER A 31 12.34 5.21 3.88
CA SER A 31 11.89 5.09 2.49
C SER A 31 10.38 5.31 2.38
N VAL A 32 9.94 6.37 1.70
CA VAL A 32 8.56 6.44 1.21
C VAL A 32 8.37 5.35 0.17
N SER A 33 7.53 4.36 0.48
CA SER A 33 7.07 3.43 -0.55
C SER A 33 6.25 4.22 -1.57
N ALA A 34 6.71 4.25 -2.83
CA ALA A 34 5.86 4.70 -3.92
C ALA A 34 4.63 3.79 -4.00
N TYR A 35 3.49 4.38 -4.39
CA TYR A 35 2.29 3.62 -4.69
C TYR A 35 2.52 2.70 -5.89
N LYS A 36 1.80 1.57 -5.92
CA LYS A 36 1.83 0.59 -7.01
C LYS A 36 0.46 0.47 -7.64
N ASN A 37 0.44 0.22 -8.94
CA ASN A 37 -0.78 -0.01 -9.71
C ASN A 37 -0.89 -1.51 -10.01
N TYR A 38 -2.00 -2.13 -9.63
CA TYR A 38 -2.26 -3.56 -9.81
C TYR A 38 -3.47 -3.78 -10.71
N THR A 39 -3.24 -4.29 -11.93
CA THR A 39 -4.34 -4.70 -12.82
C THR A 39 -4.93 -6.04 -12.38
N VAL A 40 -6.21 -6.01 -12.00
CA VAL A 40 -6.94 -7.19 -11.50
C VAL A 40 -7.13 -8.20 -12.63
N GLY A 41 -6.87 -9.48 -12.37
CA GLY A 41 -6.82 -10.55 -13.38
C GLY A 41 -5.66 -10.43 -14.38
N GLY A 42 -4.79 -9.41 -14.27
CA GLY A 42 -3.68 -9.20 -15.20
C GLY A 42 -4.16 -8.90 -16.61
N SER A 43 -3.69 -9.68 -17.60
CA SER A 43 -4.09 -9.53 -19.00
C SER A 43 -5.51 -10.02 -19.30
N LEU A 44 -6.14 -10.76 -18.38
CA LEU A 44 -7.48 -11.32 -18.56
C LEU A 44 -8.59 -10.38 -18.06
N GLY A 45 -8.25 -9.38 -17.24
CA GLY A 45 -9.17 -8.33 -16.78
C GLY A 45 -10.10 -8.74 -15.63
N TRP A 46 -11.18 -7.97 -15.46
CA TRP A 46 -12.24 -8.16 -14.48
C TRP A 46 -13.55 -8.51 -15.19
N PHE A 47 -13.91 -9.78 -15.11
CA PHE A 47 -15.06 -10.41 -15.76
C PHE A 47 -15.54 -11.60 -14.93
N ASP A 48 -16.78 -12.04 -15.16
CA ASP A 48 -17.33 -13.24 -14.53
C ASP A 48 -16.71 -14.56 -15.04
N ALA A 49 -17.08 -15.66 -14.41
CA ALA A 49 -16.61 -17.00 -14.76
C ALA A 49 -17.24 -17.57 -16.04
N LEU A 50 -18.26 -16.94 -16.63
CA LEU A 50 -18.86 -17.32 -17.90
C LEU A 50 -18.05 -16.73 -19.06
N GLU A 51 -17.60 -15.47 -18.93
CA GLU A 51 -16.76 -14.80 -19.93
C GLU A 51 -15.26 -15.13 -19.82
N LYS A 52 -14.76 -15.34 -18.59
CA LYS A 52 -13.34 -15.60 -18.31
C LYS A 52 -13.14 -16.69 -17.24
N PRO A 53 -13.56 -17.95 -17.52
CA PRO A 53 -13.44 -19.08 -16.58
C PRO A 53 -12.01 -19.36 -16.10
N ASP A 54 -10.99 -19.02 -16.91
CA ASP A 54 -9.57 -19.24 -16.57
C ASP A 54 -9.02 -18.27 -15.50
N VAL A 55 -9.77 -17.23 -15.13
CA VAL A 55 -9.31 -16.22 -14.16
C VAL A 55 -9.60 -16.66 -12.73
N ASN A 56 -8.53 -17.02 -12.03
CA ASN A 56 -8.59 -17.28 -10.60
C ASN A 56 -8.18 -16.01 -9.82
N TYR A 57 -9.16 -15.16 -9.48
CA TYR A 57 -8.92 -13.93 -8.70
C TYR A 57 -8.35 -14.21 -7.30
N GLN A 58 -8.71 -15.34 -6.69
CA GLN A 58 -8.15 -15.79 -5.40
C GLN A 58 -6.61 -15.84 -5.49
N LYS A 59 -6.10 -16.69 -6.40
CA LYS A 59 -4.68 -16.87 -6.70
C LYS A 59 -4.00 -15.60 -7.21
N TRP A 60 -4.72 -14.74 -7.94
CA TRP A 60 -4.19 -13.45 -8.38
C TRP A 60 -3.85 -12.57 -7.17
N ALA A 61 -4.75 -12.40 -6.19
CA ALA A 61 -4.50 -11.55 -5.04
C ALA A 61 -3.49 -12.15 -4.06
N ASP A 62 -3.53 -13.47 -3.82
CA ASP A 62 -2.53 -14.19 -3.01
C ASP A 62 -1.09 -13.99 -3.53
N SER A 63 -0.93 -13.68 -4.82
CA SER A 63 0.37 -13.42 -5.46
C SER A 63 0.83 -11.95 -5.39
N LYS A 64 0.23 -11.11 -4.53
CA LYS A 64 0.46 -9.66 -4.45
C LYS A 64 0.61 -9.19 -3.01
N ASN A 65 1.34 -8.08 -2.82
CA ASN A 65 1.59 -7.46 -1.51
C ASN A 65 1.13 -6.00 -1.57
N PHE A 66 -0.11 -5.77 -1.13
CA PHE A 66 -0.77 -4.47 -1.19
C PHE A 66 -0.42 -3.60 0.02
N SER A 67 -0.08 -2.35 -0.26
CA SER A 67 0.24 -1.30 0.72
C SER A 67 -0.84 -0.22 0.70
N LEU A 68 -0.93 0.57 1.79
CA LEU A 68 -1.82 1.73 1.80
C LEU A 68 -1.36 2.74 0.74
N GLY A 69 -2.29 3.18 -0.12
CA GLY A 69 -2.01 4.08 -1.24
C GLY A 69 -1.79 3.38 -2.58
N ASP A 70 -1.68 2.04 -2.61
CA ASP A 70 -1.68 1.29 -3.87
C ASP A 70 -3.06 1.35 -4.56
N PHE A 71 -3.05 1.32 -5.90
CA PHE A 71 -4.24 1.37 -6.74
C PHE A 71 -4.54 0.01 -7.38
N LEU A 72 -5.82 -0.23 -7.61
CA LEU A 72 -6.32 -1.36 -8.37
C LEU A 72 -6.90 -0.85 -9.69
N ILE A 73 -6.61 -1.55 -10.78
CA ILE A 73 -7.11 -1.22 -12.10
C ILE A 73 -7.99 -2.38 -12.57
N PHE A 74 -9.28 -2.11 -12.73
CA PHE A 74 -10.27 -3.06 -13.21
C PHE A 74 -10.53 -2.79 -14.68
N ASN A 75 -9.93 -3.61 -15.55
CA ASN A 75 -10.19 -3.57 -16.98
C ASN A 75 -11.41 -4.46 -17.27
N THR A 76 -12.52 -3.84 -17.63
CA THR A 76 -13.84 -4.47 -17.78
C THR A 76 -14.63 -3.81 -18.92
N ASP A 77 -15.73 -4.44 -19.32
CA ASP A 77 -16.74 -3.84 -20.20
C ASP A 77 -17.78 -2.99 -19.42
N ASN A 78 -18.87 -2.60 -20.09
CA ASN A 78 -19.97 -1.82 -19.49
C ASN A 78 -21.02 -2.65 -18.74
N ASN A 79 -20.95 -3.99 -18.79
CA ASN A 79 -21.95 -4.88 -18.19
C ASN A 79 -21.57 -5.30 -16.77
N HIS A 80 -20.27 -5.38 -16.48
CA HIS A 80 -19.79 -5.63 -15.11
C HIS A 80 -19.57 -4.31 -14.36
N SER A 81 -19.75 -4.35 -13.05
CA SER A 81 -19.44 -3.23 -12.16
C SER A 81 -18.35 -3.59 -11.15
N VAL A 82 -17.81 -2.55 -10.52
CA VAL A 82 -16.60 -2.57 -9.66
C VAL A 82 -16.94 -1.89 -8.35
N ILE A 83 -16.47 -2.46 -7.25
CA ILE A 83 -17.44 -2.98 -6.27
C ILE A 83 -16.72 -2.93 -4.88
N GLN A 84 -17.01 -2.04 -3.88
CA GLN A 84 -16.46 -1.80 -2.49
C GLN A 84 -17.45 -2.05 -1.25
N THR A 85 -17.29 -3.11 -0.41
CA THR A 85 -18.08 -3.51 0.81
C THR A 85 -17.16 -3.90 1.97
N TYR A 86 -17.58 -3.60 3.20
CA TYR A 86 -16.80 -3.89 4.42
C TYR A 86 -17.30 -5.13 5.18
N ASN A 87 -18.41 -5.73 4.74
CA ASN A 87 -19.06 -6.85 5.43
C ASN A 87 -18.69 -8.19 4.77
N PHE A 88 -18.02 -9.07 5.53
CA PHE A 88 -17.60 -10.39 5.07
C PHE A 88 -18.78 -11.32 4.73
N THR A 89 -19.92 -11.18 5.40
CA THR A 89 -21.13 -11.97 5.11
C THR A 89 -21.72 -11.56 3.76
N THR A 90 -21.89 -10.25 3.52
CA THR A 90 -22.31 -9.67 2.22
C THR A 90 -21.41 -10.16 1.09
N TYR A 91 -20.08 -10.12 1.27
CA TYR A 91 -19.16 -10.68 0.30
C TYR A 91 -19.40 -12.19 0.08
N LYS A 92 -19.34 -12.99 1.14
CA LYS A 92 -19.33 -14.47 1.06
C LYS A 92 -20.60 -15.05 0.43
N PHE A 93 -21.75 -14.42 0.64
CA PHE A 93 -23.04 -14.87 0.11
C PHE A 93 -23.48 -14.10 -1.14
N CYS A 94 -22.67 -13.15 -1.62
CA CYS A 94 -23.04 -12.18 -2.67
C CYS A 94 -24.35 -11.42 -2.34
N ASP A 95 -24.65 -11.26 -1.05
CA ASP A 95 -25.85 -10.62 -0.51
C ASP A 95 -25.64 -9.10 -0.45
N TYR A 96 -25.57 -8.50 -1.64
CA TYR A 96 -25.59 -7.05 -1.80
C TYR A 96 -27.05 -6.58 -1.88
N ASP A 97 -27.45 -5.69 -0.98
CA ASP A 97 -28.70 -4.96 -1.13
C ASP A 97 -28.61 -4.10 -2.40
N GLU A 98 -29.62 -4.05 -3.26
CA GLU A 98 -29.54 -3.30 -4.53
C GLU A 98 -29.39 -1.77 -4.31
N ASN A 99 -29.66 -1.27 -3.11
CA ASN A 99 -29.32 0.09 -2.69
C ASN A 99 -27.85 0.25 -2.29
N ILE A 100 -27.19 -0.83 -1.86
CA ILE A 100 -25.74 -0.91 -1.63
C ILE A 100 -25.10 -1.43 -2.91
N ARG A 101 -24.93 -0.51 -3.85
CA ARG A 101 -23.90 -0.69 -4.86
C ARG A 101 -22.56 -0.90 -4.12
N ILE A 102 -21.80 -1.89 -4.57
CA ILE A 102 -20.34 -2.06 -4.45
C ILE A 102 -19.80 -3.05 -3.31
N SER A 103 -18.95 -4.09 -3.63
CA SER A 103 -18.29 -5.16 -2.77
C SER A 103 -16.73 -5.51 -2.84
N PHE A 104 -15.82 -4.72 -2.23
CA PHE A 104 -14.36 -4.86 -1.94
C PHE A 104 -14.10 -4.35 -0.52
N LYS A 105 -13.26 -5.04 0.25
CA LYS A 105 -12.95 -4.66 1.63
C LYS A 105 -11.66 -3.82 1.72
N SER A 106 -11.79 -2.49 1.77
CA SER A 106 -10.68 -1.66 2.31
C SER A 106 -10.80 -1.57 3.84
N LYS A 107 -9.98 -2.32 4.57
CA LYS A 107 -9.83 -2.11 6.01
C LYS A 107 -8.64 -1.19 6.27
N LEU A 108 -8.94 0.01 6.77
CA LEU A 108 -7.93 0.88 7.35
C LEU A 108 -7.18 0.13 8.46
N SER A 109 -5.85 0.23 8.42
CA SER A 109 -4.85 -0.26 9.38
C SER A 109 -4.32 -1.70 9.31
N GLU A 110 -4.93 -2.67 8.63
CA GLU A 110 -4.33 -4.02 8.54
C GLU A 110 -4.90 -4.88 7.39
N TYR A 111 -4.01 -5.35 6.51
CA TYR A 111 -4.24 -6.28 5.39
C TYR A 111 -5.44 -5.99 4.45
N LEU A 112 -5.13 -5.44 3.28
CA LEU A 112 -5.97 -5.53 2.09
C LEU A 112 -6.06 -6.99 1.63
N GLN A 113 -7.05 -7.72 2.15
CA GLN A 113 -7.46 -9.02 1.63
C GLN A 113 -8.52 -8.79 0.55
N PHE A 114 -8.13 -9.04 -0.71
CA PHE A 114 -9.06 -9.17 -1.84
C PHE A 114 -9.61 -10.57 -1.90
N PHE A 115 -10.44 -10.95 -0.93
CA PHE A 115 -11.51 -11.93 -1.15
C PHE A 115 -12.75 -11.23 -0.63
#